data_AF-A0AAU9UR43-F1
#
_entry.id   AF-A0AAU9UR43-F1
#
_cell.length_a   1.000
_cell.length_b   1.000
_cell.length_c   1.000
_cell.angle_alpha   90.00
_cell.angle_beta   90.00
_cell.angle_gamma   90.00
#
_symmetry.space_group_name_H-M   'P 1'
#
loop_
_entity.id
_entity.type
_entity.pdbx_description
1 polymer ?
#
loop_
_entity_poly.entity_id
_entity_poly.type
_entity_poly.pdbx_seq_one_letter_code
_entity_poly.pdbx_strand_id
1 'polypeptide(L)'
;MFLSQQSNYRVILITDSSDSVKVNIDGSISFGKDIMDTFSDFLGYNFYSRRSMMPIVNEDSITTLVRTAALCKDLEFCIPMWKFIEEYIIVMAKSVETVLSGMLQDSFKMFIYESQLKHYLETVRNILESTNAKISGENESYFWINIMKKICSKFQEMSSIFISDEFQLEPNKLNEVKKESNQKLIIATVVVELKYQNELCVEHAICVNSFETTKALNMLLEQFKTIPDEKVRLFMRYFYEALFETGFYSQINEVSAHELQVILNDMAYSKEVSTKDLLKTVQEVVELRLKSIRTKKDKKLFYDALLVHGILSDLDHIYSTYNSEPFADFYHKFLSWIGADKIRLDKEIRLVIHDIERKLWTVPDDLLFKLINEVKVFLELTVDPVSRN
;
A
#
# COMPACT_ATOMS: atom_id res chain seq x y z
N MET A 1 35.47 -26.14 27.46
CA MET A 1 35.51 -27.48 26.85
C MET A 1 34.13 -27.72 26.26
N PHE A 2 34.09 -27.99 24.95
CA PHE A 2 32.87 -28.08 24.12
C PHE A 2 32.04 -29.33 24.38
N LEU A 3 30.84 -29.29 23.76
CA LEU A 3 29.90 -30.35 23.36
C LEU A 3 28.62 -30.37 24.22
N SER A 4 27.40 -30.47 23.71
CA SER A 4 26.79 -30.41 22.36
C SER A 4 25.30 -30.73 22.55
N GLN A 5 24.50 -30.54 21.49
CA GLN A 5 23.15 -31.11 21.27
C GLN A 5 22.00 -30.49 22.07
N GLN A 6 20.78 -30.30 21.57
CA GLN A 6 20.18 -30.20 20.23
C GLN A 6 18.69 -29.88 20.50
N SER A 7 18.04 -29.18 19.56
CA SER A 7 16.60 -29.29 19.23
C SER A 7 15.54 -28.50 20.03
N ASN A 8 14.99 -27.51 19.31
CA ASN A 8 13.58 -27.32 18.98
C ASN A 8 12.52 -27.29 20.09
N TYR A 9 12.05 -26.09 20.43
CA TYR A 9 10.61 -25.81 20.56
C TYR A 9 10.30 -24.37 20.09
N ARG A 10 9.54 -24.23 19.00
CA ARG A 10 8.70 -23.05 18.76
C ARG A 10 7.51 -23.18 19.69
N VAL A 11 7.39 -22.26 20.64
CA VAL A 11 6.18 -22.10 21.44
C VAL A 11 5.53 -20.82 20.97
N ILE A 12 4.46 -20.95 20.16
CA ILE A 12 3.51 -19.87 19.95
C ILE A 12 2.57 -19.93 21.16
N LEU A 13 2.84 -19.08 22.15
CA LEU A 13 1.90 -18.75 23.21
C LEU A 13 1.04 -17.60 22.72
N ILE A 14 -0.19 -17.91 22.31
CA ILE A 14 -1.28 -16.92 22.27
C ILE A 14 -2.04 -17.12 23.57
N THR A 15 -1.77 -16.27 24.55
CA THR A 15 -2.67 -16.06 25.69
C THR A 15 -2.75 -14.57 25.99
N ASP A 16 -3.98 -14.17 26.29
CA ASP A 16 -4.46 -12.85 26.68
C ASP A 16 -3.47 -11.95 27.43
N SER A 17 -3.53 -10.66 27.06
CA SER A 17 -3.05 -9.49 27.79
C SER A 17 -2.06 -9.74 28.94
N SER A 18 -0.78 -9.46 28.70
CA SER A 18 0.05 -8.83 29.73
C SER A 18 1.11 -7.96 29.07
N ASP A 19 1.08 -6.69 29.46
CA ASP A 19 2.03 -5.66 29.09
C ASP A 19 3.47 -6.08 29.38
N SER A 20 4.38 -5.72 28.49
CA SER A 20 5.69 -5.20 28.92
C SER A 20 5.95 -3.87 28.22
N VAL A 21 5.15 -2.88 28.58
CA VAL A 21 5.49 -1.47 28.42
C VAL A 21 6.66 -1.17 29.36
N LYS A 22 7.84 -0.81 28.84
CA LYS A 22 8.85 -0.14 29.66
C LYS A 22 8.51 1.35 29.70
N VAL A 23 7.82 1.74 30.77
CA VAL A 23 7.54 3.13 31.15
C VAL A 23 8.75 3.66 31.90
N ASN A 24 9.45 4.67 31.36
CA ASN A 24 10.31 5.52 32.18
C ASN A 24 9.42 6.49 32.97
N ILE A 25 9.77 6.69 34.24
CA ILE A 25 8.93 7.27 35.31
C ILE A 25 8.50 8.74 35.08
N ASP A 26 8.95 9.38 33.99
CA ASP A 26 8.54 10.74 33.62
C ASP A 26 7.49 10.78 32.50
N GLY A 27 6.90 9.63 32.13
CA GLY A 27 5.75 9.59 31.22
C GLY A 27 6.06 9.93 29.76
N SER A 28 7.32 9.80 29.33
CA SER A 28 7.69 9.94 27.92
C SER A 28 7.91 8.57 27.27
N ILE A 29 7.17 8.32 26.18
CA ILE A 29 7.39 7.23 25.24
C ILE A 29 8.42 7.74 24.23
N SER A 30 9.63 7.21 24.23
CA SER A 30 10.65 7.54 23.24
C SER A 30 10.42 6.72 21.97
N PHE A 31 9.92 7.37 20.94
CA PHE A 31 10.01 6.88 19.57
C PHE A 31 11.45 7.04 19.07
N GLY A 32 11.87 6.19 18.12
CA GLY A 32 13.18 6.35 17.46
C GLY A 32 13.33 7.76 16.89
N LYS A 33 14.46 8.41 17.18
CA LYS A 33 14.71 9.82 16.87
C LYS A 33 14.47 10.15 15.39
N ASP A 34 14.89 9.26 14.49
CA ASP A 34 14.80 9.47 13.04
C ASP A 34 13.34 9.38 12.51
N ILE A 35 12.49 8.60 13.18
CA ILE A 35 11.06 8.47 12.83
C ILE A 35 10.25 9.62 13.46
N MET A 36 10.61 10.09 14.66
CA MET A 36 10.00 11.29 15.22
C MET A 36 10.41 12.55 14.49
N ASP A 37 11.65 12.65 14.00
CA ASP A 37 12.09 13.80 13.21
C ASP A 37 11.28 13.83 11.90
N THR A 38 11.06 12.66 11.28
CA THR A 38 10.13 12.50 10.15
C THR A 38 8.70 12.95 10.51
N PHE A 39 8.11 12.47 11.61
CA PHE A 39 6.74 12.83 12.02
C PHE A 39 6.57 14.25 12.58
N SER A 40 7.61 14.83 13.17
CA SER A 40 7.55 16.18 13.76
C SER A 40 7.61 17.26 12.69
N ASP A 41 8.32 17.01 11.58
CA ASP A 41 8.20 17.81 10.36
C ASP A 41 6.80 17.65 9.71
N PHE A 42 6.17 16.48 9.82
CA PHE A 42 4.82 16.23 9.28
C PHE A 42 3.65 16.80 10.11
N LEU A 43 3.81 17.00 11.42
CA LEU A 43 2.78 17.54 12.31
C LEU A 43 2.90 19.06 12.53
N GLY A 44 3.98 19.69 12.05
CA GLY A 44 4.32 21.08 12.31
C GLY A 44 3.61 22.14 11.46
N TYR A 45 2.92 21.78 10.38
CA TYR A 45 2.31 22.75 9.47
C TYR A 45 0.80 22.59 9.32
N ASN A 46 0.07 23.01 10.36
CA ASN A 46 -1.33 23.41 10.22
C ASN A 46 -1.41 24.74 9.46
N PHE A 47 -1.45 24.71 8.13
CA PHE A 47 -1.84 25.88 7.34
C PHE A 47 -3.36 25.99 7.24
N TYR A 48 -4.00 26.37 8.35
CA TYR A 48 -5.30 27.02 8.24
C TYR A 48 -5.09 28.41 7.64
N SER A 49 -5.68 28.60 6.47
CA SER A 49 -5.91 29.88 5.79
C SER A 49 -6.17 31.06 6.74
N ARG A 50 -5.16 31.92 6.90
CA ARG A 50 -5.29 33.36 7.12
C ARG A 50 -4.12 34.05 6.42
N ARG A 51 -4.41 35.06 5.60
CA ARG A 51 -3.41 36.01 5.07
C ARG A 51 -2.61 36.60 6.23
N SER A 52 -1.46 36.02 6.49
CA SER A 52 -0.45 36.52 7.41
C SER A 52 0.84 36.51 6.61
N MET A 53 1.46 37.68 6.46
CA MET A 53 2.83 37.79 5.97
C MET A 53 3.71 37.04 6.97
N MET A 54 3.91 35.74 6.78
CA MET A 54 4.98 35.02 7.45
C MET A 54 6.31 35.44 6.81
N PRO A 55 7.38 35.57 7.62
CA PRO A 55 8.69 35.89 7.13
C PRO A 55 9.11 34.81 6.12
N ILE A 56 9.84 35.22 5.08
CA ILE A 56 10.41 34.33 4.05
C ILE A 56 11.32 33.33 4.78
N VAL A 57 10.76 32.18 5.14
CA VAL A 57 11.52 30.97 5.42
C VAL A 57 12.15 30.64 4.08
N ASN A 58 13.48 30.51 4.02
CA ASN A 58 14.15 30.04 2.82
C ASN A 58 13.46 28.73 2.41
N GLU A 59 12.73 28.75 1.30
CA GLU A 59 12.07 27.55 0.79
C GLU A 59 13.15 26.50 0.54
N ASP A 60 12.93 25.28 1.02
CA ASP A 60 13.86 24.19 0.78
C ASP A 60 13.97 23.91 -0.74
N SER A 61 15.09 23.29 -1.13
CA SER A 61 15.41 23.12 -2.55
C SER A 61 14.40 22.23 -3.29
N ILE A 62 13.82 21.22 -2.62
CA ILE A 62 12.75 20.38 -3.19
C ILE A 62 11.52 21.25 -3.48
N THR A 63 11.04 22.01 -2.50
CA THR A 63 9.89 22.90 -2.67
C THR A 63 10.09 23.87 -3.83
N THR A 64 11.29 24.46 -3.90
CA THR A 64 11.66 25.38 -4.99
C THR A 64 11.63 24.68 -6.35
N LEU A 65 12.21 23.48 -6.46
CA LEU A 65 12.24 22.70 -7.70
C LEU A 65 10.83 22.33 -8.19
N VAL A 66 9.97 21.84 -7.30
CA VAL A 66 8.59 21.45 -7.67
C VAL A 66 7.79 22.66 -8.17
N ARG A 67 7.84 23.78 -7.45
CA ARG A 67 7.10 25.00 -7.82
C ARG A 67 7.61 25.62 -9.12
N THR A 68 8.93 25.62 -9.32
CA THR A 68 9.54 26.16 -10.56
C THR A 68 9.30 25.29 -11.79
N ALA A 69 9.03 23.99 -11.61
CA ALA A 69 8.68 23.10 -12.71
C ALA A 69 7.33 23.44 -13.38
N ALA A 70 6.49 24.25 -12.72
CA ALA A 70 5.22 24.76 -13.24
C ALA A 70 4.39 23.64 -13.91
N LEU A 71 4.17 22.54 -13.18
CA LEU A 71 3.61 21.29 -13.68
C LEU A 71 2.21 21.45 -14.30
N CYS A 72 1.44 22.42 -13.81
CA CYS A 72 0.07 22.69 -14.27
C CYS A 72 -0.04 23.82 -15.29
N LYS A 73 1.10 24.31 -15.81
CA LYS A 73 1.12 25.33 -16.84
C LYS A 73 0.43 24.81 -18.11
N ASP A 74 -0.52 25.59 -18.60
CA ASP A 74 -1.30 25.32 -19.82
C ASP A 74 -2.22 24.08 -19.72
N LEU A 75 -2.54 23.61 -18.51
CA LEU A 75 -3.44 22.47 -18.25
C LEU A 75 -4.73 22.95 -17.57
N GLU A 76 -5.82 23.09 -18.35
CA GLU A 76 -7.09 23.65 -17.88
C GLU A 76 -7.64 22.92 -16.63
N PHE A 77 -7.62 21.59 -16.66
CA PHE A 77 -8.14 20.79 -15.54
C PHE A 77 -7.35 20.99 -14.24
N CYS A 78 -6.07 21.36 -14.32
CA CYS A 78 -5.24 21.56 -13.13
C CYS A 78 -5.34 22.99 -12.57
N ILE A 79 -5.89 23.97 -13.30
CA ILE A 79 -6.03 25.35 -12.81
C ILE A 79 -6.72 25.46 -11.44
N PRO A 80 -7.81 24.74 -11.12
CA PRO A 80 -8.38 24.78 -9.77
C PRO A 80 -7.57 24.00 -8.73
N MET A 81 -6.70 23.09 -9.15
CA MET A 81 -6.06 22.05 -8.32
C MET A 81 -4.52 22.14 -8.27
N TRP A 82 -3.92 23.19 -8.83
CA TRP A 82 -2.47 23.30 -8.96
C TRP A 82 -1.74 23.22 -7.62
N LYS A 83 -2.27 23.89 -6.58
CA LYS A 83 -1.69 23.85 -5.24
C LYS A 83 -1.71 22.45 -4.65
N PHE A 84 -2.84 21.76 -4.79
CA PHE A 84 -2.99 20.39 -4.31
C PHE A 84 -1.95 19.48 -4.95
N ILE A 85 -1.77 19.56 -6.27
CA ILE A 85 -0.78 18.76 -6.98
C ILE A 85 0.66 19.12 -6.59
N GLU A 86 0.98 20.41 -6.47
CA GLU A 86 2.30 20.83 -6.01
C GLU A 86 2.60 20.32 -4.61
N GLU A 87 1.66 20.48 -3.67
CA GLU A 87 1.82 20.02 -2.29
C GLU A 87 1.95 18.50 -2.20
N TYR A 88 1.12 17.76 -2.94
CA TYR A 88 1.22 16.30 -3.03
C TYR A 88 2.61 15.84 -3.49
N ILE A 89 3.16 16.47 -4.52
CA ILE A 89 4.47 16.12 -5.08
C ILE A 89 5.61 16.56 -4.17
N ILE A 90 5.50 17.73 -3.52
CA ILE A 90 6.48 18.19 -2.53
C ILE A 90 6.56 17.18 -1.38
N VAL A 91 5.41 16.78 -0.84
CA VAL A 91 5.37 15.82 0.27
C VAL A 91 5.86 14.45 -0.16
N MET A 92 5.50 13.98 -1.36
CA MET A 92 6.02 12.74 -1.92
C MET A 92 7.56 12.77 -2.05
N ALA A 93 8.10 13.84 -2.64
CA ALA A 93 9.52 14.01 -2.87
C ALA A 93 10.32 14.16 -1.55
N LYS A 94 9.78 14.88 -0.56
CA LYS A 94 10.39 14.96 0.76
C LYS A 94 10.38 13.63 1.48
N SER A 95 9.28 12.89 1.41
CA SER A 95 9.18 11.56 2.06
C SER A 95 10.19 10.58 1.48
N VAL A 96 10.38 10.59 0.16
CA VAL A 96 11.43 9.80 -0.50
C VAL A 96 12.83 10.27 -0.10
N GLU A 97 13.08 11.59 -0.09
CA GLU A 97 14.36 12.16 0.34
C GLU A 97 14.72 11.72 1.75
N THR A 98 13.79 11.84 2.70
CA THR A 98 14.02 11.50 4.11
C THR A 98 14.36 10.02 4.29
N VAL A 99 13.68 9.14 3.54
CA VAL A 99 14.04 7.71 3.54
C VAL A 99 15.44 7.53 2.95
N LEU A 100 15.75 8.11 1.80
CA LEU A 100 17.05 7.95 1.16
C LEU A 100 18.19 8.54 2.01
N SER A 101 18.01 9.72 2.61
CA SER A 101 19.01 10.38 3.44
C SER A 101 19.24 9.65 4.75
N GLY A 102 18.19 9.14 5.38
CA GLY A 102 18.31 8.29 6.57
C GLY A 102 19.05 6.97 6.29
N MET A 103 18.90 6.42 5.09
CA MET A 103 19.50 5.13 4.72
C MET A 103 20.92 5.23 4.18
N LEU A 104 21.19 6.23 3.35
CA LEU A 104 22.48 6.43 2.70
C LEU A 104 23.43 7.31 3.52
N GLN A 105 22.90 8.07 4.50
CA GLN A 105 23.66 8.94 5.39
C GLN A 105 24.70 9.76 4.62
N ASP A 106 26.00 9.59 4.91
CA ASP A 106 27.09 10.32 4.28
C ASP A 106 27.24 10.06 2.76
N SER A 107 26.66 8.97 2.26
CA SER A 107 26.64 8.66 0.82
C SER A 107 25.50 9.37 0.09
N PHE A 108 24.49 9.86 0.82
CA PHE A 108 23.40 10.61 0.23
C PHE A 108 23.89 11.98 -0.23
N LYS A 109 23.69 12.26 -1.51
CA LYS A 109 24.06 13.54 -2.11
C LYS A 109 22.81 14.23 -2.61
N MET A 110 22.39 15.27 -1.88
CA MET A 110 21.18 16.03 -2.19
C MET A 110 21.15 16.51 -3.65
N PHE A 111 22.27 16.99 -4.20
CA PHE A 111 22.33 17.44 -5.60
C PHE A 111 22.06 16.32 -6.62
N ILE A 112 22.38 15.06 -6.31
CA ILE A 112 22.06 13.91 -7.18
C ILE A 112 20.57 13.65 -7.12
N TYR A 113 19.99 13.64 -5.92
CA TYR A 113 18.55 13.49 -5.74
C TYR A 113 17.76 14.62 -6.43
N GLU A 114 18.21 15.87 -6.33
CA GLU A 114 17.62 17.01 -7.04
C GLU A 114 17.66 16.86 -8.56
N SER A 115 18.76 16.32 -9.11
CA SER A 115 18.85 16.02 -10.53
C SER A 115 17.84 14.95 -10.93
N GLN A 116 17.70 13.91 -10.12
CA GLN A 116 16.78 12.81 -10.36
C GLN A 116 15.31 13.26 -10.22
N LEU A 117 15.01 14.13 -9.25
CA LEU A 117 13.70 14.73 -9.04
C LEU A 117 13.25 15.54 -10.27
N LYS A 118 14.16 16.23 -10.99
CA LYS A 118 13.78 16.92 -12.24
C LYS A 118 13.20 15.95 -13.28
N HIS A 119 13.79 14.76 -13.41
CA HIS A 119 13.25 13.71 -14.29
C HIS A 119 11.89 13.18 -13.80
N TYR A 120 11.67 13.16 -12.48
CA TYR A 120 10.37 12.77 -11.92
C TYR A 120 9.33 13.81 -12.32
N LEU A 121 9.66 15.09 -12.17
CA LEU A 121 8.77 16.20 -12.51
C LEU A 121 8.42 16.24 -14.00
N GLU A 122 9.37 15.94 -14.90
CA GLU A 122 9.10 15.75 -16.32
C GLU A 122 8.08 14.61 -16.56
N THR A 123 8.25 13.48 -15.88
CA THR A 123 7.33 12.34 -15.99
C THR A 123 5.95 12.69 -15.44
N VAL A 124 5.89 13.39 -14.30
CA VAL A 124 4.62 13.86 -13.72
C VAL A 124 3.92 14.82 -14.67
N ARG A 125 4.64 15.74 -15.30
CA ARG A 125 4.08 16.63 -16.31
C ARG A 125 3.45 15.85 -17.46
N ASN A 126 4.11 14.80 -17.97
CA ASN A 126 3.56 13.94 -19.02
C ASN A 126 2.27 13.23 -18.58
N ILE A 127 2.18 12.78 -17.32
CA ILE A 127 0.96 12.18 -16.75
C ILE A 127 -0.19 13.20 -16.74
N LEU A 128 0.09 14.44 -16.30
CA LEU A 128 -0.89 15.51 -16.25
C LEU A 128 -1.36 15.92 -17.66
N GLU A 129 -0.44 16.09 -18.62
CA GLU A 129 -0.74 16.40 -20.02
C GLU A 129 -1.60 15.30 -20.67
N SER A 130 -1.25 14.03 -20.47
CA SER A 130 -2.05 12.91 -20.98
C SER A 130 -3.44 12.85 -20.35
N THR A 131 -3.59 13.32 -19.11
CA THR A 131 -4.88 13.30 -18.41
C THR A 131 -5.75 14.48 -18.83
N ASN A 132 -5.17 15.68 -19.02
CA ASN A 132 -5.86 16.84 -19.56
C ASN A 132 -6.59 16.53 -20.88
N ALA A 133 -5.98 15.70 -21.74
CA ALA A 133 -6.57 15.30 -23.01
C ALA A 133 -7.77 14.33 -22.89
N LYS A 134 -7.99 13.71 -21.72
CA LYS A 134 -8.98 12.64 -21.51
C LYS A 134 -10.08 13.02 -20.51
N ILE A 135 -9.81 13.97 -19.64
CA ILE A 135 -10.70 14.34 -18.55
C ILE A 135 -11.94 15.07 -19.07
N SER A 136 -13.09 14.68 -18.55
CA SER A 136 -14.38 15.33 -18.75
C SER A 136 -15.11 15.39 -17.40
N GLY A 137 -16.13 16.24 -17.27
CA GLY A 137 -16.84 16.41 -16.00
C GLY A 137 -17.46 15.13 -15.43
N GLU A 138 -17.80 14.15 -16.28
CA GLU A 138 -18.40 12.88 -15.84
C GLU A 138 -17.39 11.90 -15.24
N ASN A 139 -16.10 12.01 -15.58
CA ASN A 139 -15.05 11.07 -15.18
C ASN A 139 -13.94 11.72 -14.35
N GLU A 140 -14.11 12.99 -13.97
CA GLU A 140 -13.10 13.80 -13.26
C GLU A 140 -12.54 13.10 -12.03
N SER A 141 -13.39 12.54 -11.15
CA SER A 141 -12.91 11.89 -9.93
C SER A 141 -12.01 10.68 -10.21
N TYR A 142 -12.37 9.89 -11.22
CA TYR A 142 -11.56 8.74 -11.63
C TYR A 142 -10.18 9.18 -12.11
N PHE A 143 -10.12 10.23 -12.95
CA PHE A 143 -8.86 10.71 -13.49
C PHE A 143 -7.96 11.35 -12.43
N TRP A 144 -8.50 12.06 -11.45
CA TRP A 144 -7.72 12.59 -10.33
C TRP A 144 -7.11 11.48 -9.47
N ILE A 145 -7.91 10.48 -9.09
CA ILE A 145 -7.40 9.32 -8.35
C ILE A 145 -6.34 8.58 -9.17
N ASN A 146 -6.57 8.44 -10.48
CA ASN A 146 -5.62 7.83 -11.41
C ASN A 146 -4.29 8.60 -11.47
N ILE A 147 -4.32 9.93 -11.56
CA ILE A 147 -3.11 10.77 -11.55
C ILE A 147 -2.30 10.50 -10.28
N MET A 148 -2.95 10.55 -9.11
CA MET A 148 -2.26 10.30 -7.84
C MET A 148 -1.58 8.94 -7.82
N LYS A 149 -2.29 7.88 -8.21
CA LYS A 149 -1.73 6.52 -8.23
C LYS A 149 -0.57 6.39 -9.21
N LYS A 150 -0.64 7.03 -10.39
CA LYS A 150 0.44 7.03 -11.38
C LYS A 150 1.67 7.80 -10.89
N ILE A 151 1.47 8.95 -10.25
CA ILE A 151 2.57 9.71 -9.63
C ILE A 151 3.22 8.85 -8.53
N CYS A 152 2.43 8.27 -7.62
CA CYS A 152 2.91 7.36 -6.58
C CYS A 152 3.75 6.21 -7.17
N SER A 153 3.23 5.52 -8.19
CA SER A 153 3.95 4.46 -8.91
C SER A 153 5.31 4.92 -9.46
N LYS A 154 5.36 6.11 -10.07
CA LYS A 154 6.63 6.65 -10.61
C LYS A 154 7.64 7.01 -9.53
N PHE A 155 7.19 7.52 -8.39
CA PHE A 155 8.08 7.71 -7.25
C PHE A 155 8.59 6.37 -6.70
N GLN A 156 7.76 5.32 -6.64
CA GLN A 156 8.20 3.98 -6.24
C GLN A 156 9.22 3.38 -7.21
N GLU A 157 8.92 3.41 -8.51
CA GLU A 157 9.78 2.88 -9.58
C GLU A 157 11.16 3.55 -9.56
N MET A 158 11.16 4.87 -9.63
CA MET A 158 12.41 5.59 -9.82
C MET A 158 13.27 5.62 -8.55
N SER A 159 12.66 5.61 -7.37
CA SER A 159 13.41 5.49 -6.11
C SER A 159 14.03 4.09 -5.95
N SER A 160 13.35 3.05 -6.43
CA SER A 160 13.91 1.69 -6.48
C SER A 160 15.10 1.58 -7.45
N ILE A 161 15.03 2.29 -8.58
CA ILE A 161 16.16 2.41 -9.54
C ILE A 161 17.32 3.16 -8.89
N PHE A 162 17.05 4.29 -8.24
CA PHE A 162 18.07 5.09 -7.54
C PHE A 162 18.83 4.26 -6.50
N ILE A 163 18.12 3.47 -5.69
CA ILE A 163 18.74 2.50 -4.76
C ILE A 163 19.56 1.45 -5.52
N SER A 164 19.07 0.98 -6.66
CA SER A 164 19.76 -0.07 -7.40
C SER A 164 21.11 0.39 -7.95
N ASP A 165 21.18 1.65 -8.38
CA ASP A 165 22.33 2.26 -9.04
C ASP A 165 23.36 2.86 -8.06
N GLU A 166 22.90 3.48 -6.96
CA GLU A 166 23.78 4.16 -6.00
C GLU A 166 24.38 3.22 -4.93
N PHE A 167 23.74 2.08 -4.63
CA PHE A 167 24.30 1.11 -3.70
C PHE A 167 25.38 0.24 -4.38
N GLN A 168 26.64 0.68 -4.29
CA GLN A 168 27.81 -0.15 -4.59
C GLN A 168 28.30 -0.86 -3.32
N LEU A 169 27.56 -1.88 -2.85
CA LEU A 169 27.96 -2.72 -1.72
C LEU A 169 28.31 -4.15 -2.15
N GLU A 170 29.03 -4.88 -1.29
CA GLU A 170 29.29 -6.31 -1.48
C GLU A 170 27.97 -7.10 -1.68
N PRO A 171 27.92 -8.09 -2.60
CA PRO A 171 26.68 -8.67 -3.12
C PRO A 171 25.67 -9.17 -2.07
N ASN A 172 26.15 -9.70 -0.94
CA ASN A 172 25.28 -10.31 0.07
C ASN A 172 24.67 -9.27 1.02
N LYS A 173 25.39 -8.20 1.37
CA LYS A 173 24.85 -7.07 2.16
C LYS A 173 23.95 -6.16 1.31
N LEU A 174 24.22 -6.13 0.00
CA LEU A 174 23.46 -5.34 -0.96
C LEU A 174 21.98 -5.76 -1.01
N ASN A 175 21.67 -7.06 -0.98
CA ASN A 175 20.30 -7.54 -1.13
C ASN A 175 19.41 -7.24 0.08
N GLU A 176 19.94 -7.40 1.31
CA GLU A 176 19.19 -7.08 2.53
C GLU A 176 18.94 -5.57 2.65
N VAL A 177 19.96 -4.75 2.39
CA VAL A 177 19.82 -3.29 2.43
C VAL A 177 18.87 -2.80 1.34
N LYS A 178 18.93 -3.36 0.12
CA LYS A 178 17.97 -3.05 -0.96
C LYS A 178 16.54 -3.45 -0.58
N LYS A 179 16.35 -4.61 0.07
CA LYS A 179 15.04 -5.06 0.55
C LYS A 179 14.47 -4.06 1.56
N GLU A 180 15.21 -3.77 2.63
CA GLU A 180 14.77 -2.82 3.66
C GLU A 180 14.51 -1.42 3.08
N SER A 181 15.34 -0.99 2.12
CA SER A 181 15.19 0.32 1.47
C SER A 181 13.91 0.42 0.66
N ASN A 182 13.64 -0.60 -0.15
CA ASN A 182 12.42 -0.66 -0.92
C ASN A 182 11.21 -0.71 0.00
N GLN A 183 11.22 -1.48 1.09
CA GLN A 183 10.12 -1.50 2.05
C GLN A 183 9.79 -0.10 2.58
N LYS A 184 10.80 0.62 3.09
CA LYS A 184 10.59 1.97 3.66
C LYS A 184 10.06 2.95 2.62
N LEU A 185 10.55 2.90 1.39
CA LEU A 185 10.07 3.76 0.31
C LEU A 185 8.63 3.46 -0.11
N ILE A 186 8.30 2.18 -0.34
CA ILE A 186 6.93 1.79 -0.71
C ILE A 186 5.97 2.23 0.39
N ILE A 187 6.29 1.97 1.67
CA ILE A 187 5.47 2.41 2.79
C ILE A 187 5.31 3.94 2.81
N ALA A 188 6.41 4.69 2.67
CA ALA A 188 6.38 6.15 2.69
C ALA A 188 5.48 6.71 1.57
N THR A 189 5.62 6.20 0.35
CA THR A 189 4.79 6.64 -0.80
C THR A 189 3.31 6.30 -0.61
N VAL A 190 2.99 5.11 -0.09
CA VAL A 190 1.60 4.70 0.22
C VAL A 190 0.97 5.59 1.28
N VAL A 191 1.71 5.93 2.33
CA VAL A 191 1.22 6.86 3.39
C VAL A 191 0.85 8.21 2.79
N VAL A 192 1.71 8.76 1.93
CA VAL A 192 1.45 10.04 1.26
C VAL A 192 0.24 9.93 0.32
N GLU A 193 0.16 8.87 -0.48
CA GLU A 193 -1.00 8.66 -1.36
C GLU A 193 -2.31 8.60 -0.59
N LEU A 194 -2.40 7.78 0.47
CA LEU A 194 -3.63 7.61 1.24
C LEU A 194 -4.05 8.92 1.91
N LYS A 195 -3.10 9.67 2.48
CA LYS A 195 -3.35 11.00 3.06
C LYS A 195 -3.96 11.94 2.02
N TYR A 196 -3.29 12.09 0.88
CA TYR A 196 -3.73 13.03 -0.15
C TYR A 196 -5.02 12.57 -0.85
N GLN A 197 -5.32 11.26 -0.90
CA GLN A 197 -6.60 10.76 -1.39
C GLN A 197 -7.74 11.18 -0.46
N ASN A 198 -7.51 11.12 0.85
CA ASN A 198 -8.46 11.61 1.84
C ASN A 198 -8.62 13.13 1.74
N GLU A 199 -7.52 13.87 1.62
CA GLU A 199 -7.50 15.34 1.45
C GLU A 199 -8.28 15.76 0.18
N LEU A 200 -8.03 15.09 -0.94
CA LEU A 200 -8.78 15.28 -2.20
C LEU A 200 -10.29 15.12 -2.02
N CYS A 201 -10.72 14.14 -1.20
CA CYS A 201 -12.13 13.88 -0.92
C CYS A 201 -12.76 14.84 0.10
N VAL A 202 -11.97 15.34 1.06
CA VAL A 202 -12.44 16.25 2.10
C VAL A 202 -12.48 17.69 1.60
N GLU A 203 -11.42 18.15 0.97
CA GLU A 203 -11.22 19.55 0.60
C GLU A 203 -11.78 19.88 -0.79
N HIS A 204 -11.72 18.92 -1.71
CA HIS A 204 -12.10 19.13 -3.11
C HIS A 204 -13.35 18.33 -3.54
N ALA A 205 -13.96 17.58 -2.61
CA ALA A 205 -15.13 16.72 -2.87
C ALA A 205 -14.90 15.69 -4.00
N ILE A 206 -13.65 15.40 -4.33
CA ILE A 206 -13.26 14.38 -5.32
C ILE A 206 -12.95 13.10 -4.54
N CYS A 207 -13.92 12.19 -4.50
CA CYS A 207 -13.85 10.98 -3.68
C CYS A 207 -13.83 9.70 -4.52
N VAL A 208 -13.33 8.62 -3.92
CA VAL A 208 -13.52 7.27 -4.45
C VAL A 208 -15.01 6.93 -4.37
N ASN A 209 -15.70 6.94 -5.51
CA ASN A 209 -17.14 6.71 -5.57
C ASN A 209 -17.51 5.22 -5.57
N SER A 210 -16.60 4.36 -6.03
CA SER A 210 -16.78 2.91 -6.12
C SER A 210 -15.64 2.21 -5.37
N PHE A 211 -16.01 1.42 -4.36
CA PHE A 211 -15.08 0.62 -3.54
C PHE A 211 -15.61 -0.81 -3.39
N GLU A 212 -16.07 -1.36 -4.51
CA GLU A 212 -16.76 -2.65 -4.58
C GLU A 212 -15.86 -3.82 -4.21
N THR A 213 -14.57 -3.76 -4.52
CA THR A 213 -13.61 -4.80 -4.12
C THR A 213 -13.46 -4.82 -2.60
N THR A 214 -13.28 -3.65 -1.97
CA THR A 214 -13.23 -3.53 -0.50
C THR A 214 -14.53 -4.03 0.14
N LYS A 215 -15.71 -3.69 -0.41
CA LYS A 215 -17.00 -4.17 0.11
C LYS A 215 -17.15 -5.68 -0.04
N ALA A 216 -16.83 -6.23 -1.21
CA ALA A 216 -16.95 -7.65 -1.51
C ALA A 216 -16.05 -8.49 -0.58
N LEU A 217 -14.80 -8.05 -0.38
CA LEU A 217 -13.88 -8.68 0.56
C LEU A 217 -14.43 -8.63 1.99
N ASN A 218 -14.92 -7.47 2.45
CA ASN A 218 -15.51 -7.35 3.78
C ASN A 218 -16.70 -8.31 3.98
N MET A 219 -17.61 -8.37 3.01
CA MET A 219 -18.78 -9.26 3.07
C MET A 219 -18.36 -10.73 3.12
N LEU A 220 -17.37 -11.14 2.32
CA LEU A 220 -16.82 -12.49 2.35
C LEU A 220 -16.24 -12.82 3.74
N LEU A 221 -15.39 -11.94 4.27
CA LEU A 221 -14.73 -12.13 5.57
C LEU A 221 -15.74 -12.14 6.73
N GLU A 222 -16.79 -11.31 6.68
CA GLU A 222 -17.90 -11.35 7.65
C GLU A 222 -18.58 -12.71 7.71
N GLN A 223 -18.77 -13.39 6.58
CA GLN A 223 -19.40 -14.71 6.58
C GLN A 223 -18.51 -15.77 7.24
N PHE A 224 -17.18 -15.67 7.16
CA PHE A 224 -16.30 -16.65 7.82
C PHE A 224 -16.47 -16.68 9.35
N LYS A 225 -16.98 -15.61 9.97
CA LYS A 225 -17.33 -15.59 11.41
C LYS A 225 -18.37 -16.65 11.77
N THR A 226 -19.36 -16.89 10.91
CA THR A 226 -20.50 -17.80 11.19
C THR A 226 -20.29 -19.21 10.60
N ILE A 227 -19.33 -19.37 9.70
CA ILE A 227 -19.03 -20.65 9.05
C ILE A 227 -18.12 -21.53 9.94
N PRO A 228 -18.32 -22.87 9.95
CA PRO A 228 -17.42 -23.81 10.62
C PRO A 228 -15.99 -23.74 10.09
N ASP A 229 -15.01 -23.90 10.98
CA ASP A 229 -13.57 -23.80 10.64
C ASP A 229 -13.15 -24.74 9.50
N GLU A 230 -13.71 -25.95 9.46
CA GLU A 230 -13.47 -26.92 8.39
C GLU A 230 -13.88 -26.40 7.01
N LYS A 231 -15.03 -25.70 6.92
CA LYS A 231 -15.46 -25.07 5.66
C LYS A 231 -14.59 -23.86 5.31
N VAL A 232 -14.16 -23.05 6.29
CA VAL A 232 -13.22 -21.95 6.05
C VAL A 232 -11.88 -22.47 5.51
N ARG A 233 -11.37 -23.57 6.07
CA ARG A 233 -10.15 -24.23 5.54
C ARG A 233 -10.34 -24.81 4.16
N LEU A 234 -11.51 -25.40 3.89
CA LEU A 234 -11.85 -25.90 2.55
C LEU A 234 -11.87 -24.76 1.52
N PHE A 235 -12.42 -23.59 1.89
CA PHE A 235 -12.34 -22.38 1.08
C PHE A 235 -10.87 -22.00 0.81
N MET A 236 -10.04 -21.95 1.86
CA MET A 236 -8.62 -21.60 1.71
C MET A 236 -7.84 -22.60 0.86
N ARG A 237 -8.19 -23.89 0.90
CA ARG A 237 -7.62 -24.91 0.01
C ARG A 237 -7.95 -24.60 -1.45
N TYR A 238 -9.21 -24.33 -1.76
CA TYR A 238 -9.62 -24.00 -3.13
C TYR A 238 -8.98 -22.69 -3.62
N PHE A 239 -8.87 -21.69 -2.74
CA PHE A 239 -8.18 -20.43 -3.04
C PHE A 239 -6.69 -20.65 -3.30
N TYR A 240 -6.00 -21.40 -2.43
CA TYR A 240 -4.60 -21.80 -2.59
C TYR A 240 -4.40 -22.45 -3.96
N GLU A 241 -5.16 -23.49 -4.29
CA GLU A 241 -5.02 -24.21 -5.56
C GLU A 241 -5.26 -23.33 -6.79
N ALA A 242 -6.24 -22.44 -6.73
CA ALA A 242 -6.56 -21.54 -7.83
C ALA A 242 -5.50 -20.44 -8.02
N LEU A 243 -4.87 -19.96 -6.94
CA LEU A 243 -3.88 -18.89 -7.02
C LEU A 243 -2.62 -19.31 -7.81
N PHE A 244 -2.15 -20.56 -7.65
CA PHE A 244 -0.99 -21.07 -8.40
C PHE A 244 -1.24 -21.21 -9.90
N GLU A 245 -2.49 -21.15 -10.33
CA GLU A 245 -2.86 -21.21 -11.75
C GLU A 245 -2.88 -19.83 -12.41
N THR A 246 -2.59 -18.76 -11.64
CA THR A 246 -2.56 -17.39 -12.16
C THR A 246 -1.17 -16.92 -12.56
N GLY A 247 -1.12 -16.03 -13.55
CA GLY A 247 0.07 -15.27 -13.91
C GLY A 247 0.53 -14.31 -12.81
N PHE A 248 -0.33 -13.92 -11.87
CA PHE A 248 0.08 -13.07 -10.74
C PHE A 248 1.18 -13.73 -9.89
N TYR A 249 1.04 -15.02 -9.58
CA TYR A 249 2.06 -15.77 -8.86
C TYR A 249 3.42 -15.78 -9.60
N SER A 250 3.38 -15.82 -10.94
CA SER A 250 4.60 -15.79 -11.77
C SER A 250 5.30 -14.43 -11.84
N GLN A 251 4.62 -13.35 -11.44
CA GLN A 251 5.16 -11.99 -11.45
C GLN A 251 5.81 -11.60 -10.11
N ILE A 252 5.53 -12.34 -9.04
CA ILE A 252 6.20 -12.17 -7.76
C ILE A 252 7.56 -12.89 -7.83
N ASN A 253 8.59 -12.34 -7.18
CA ASN A 253 9.89 -13.01 -7.11
C ASN A 253 9.79 -14.36 -6.38
N GLU A 254 10.72 -15.28 -6.66
CA GLU A 254 10.67 -16.66 -6.13
C GLU A 254 10.56 -16.72 -4.61
N VAL A 255 11.26 -15.83 -3.89
CA VAL A 255 11.27 -15.80 -2.42
C VAL A 255 9.89 -15.43 -1.89
N SER A 256 9.34 -14.29 -2.31
CA SER A 256 8.02 -13.82 -1.87
C SER A 256 6.90 -14.76 -2.32
N ALA A 257 7.05 -15.40 -3.49
CA ALA A 257 6.11 -16.40 -3.99
C ALA A 257 6.15 -17.68 -3.13
N HIS A 258 7.34 -18.12 -2.69
CA HIS A 258 7.48 -19.23 -1.75
C HIS A 258 6.88 -18.89 -0.38
N GLU A 259 7.11 -17.69 0.14
CA GLU A 259 6.55 -17.26 1.41
C GLU A 259 5.02 -17.20 1.40
N LEU A 260 4.44 -16.61 0.34
CA LEU A 260 3.00 -16.61 0.12
C LEU A 260 2.43 -18.03 0.05
N GLN A 261 3.15 -18.94 -0.63
CA GLN A 261 2.78 -20.34 -0.69
C GLN A 261 2.76 -20.99 0.69
N VAL A 262 3.78 -20.74 1.53
CA VAL A 262 3.85 -21.28 2.89
C VAL A 262 2.67 -20.78 3.73
N ILE A 263 2.40 -19.47 3.73
CA ILE A 263 1.28 -18.87 4.48
C ILE A 263 -0.06 -19.48 4.06
N LEU A 264 -0.32 -19.55 2.76
CA LEU A 264 -1.59 -20.08 2.26
C LEU A 264 -1.72 -21.59 2.48
N ASN A 265 -0.61 -22.33 2.41
CA ASN A 265 -0.58 -23.75 2.75
C ASN A 265 -0.92 -23.96 4.22
N ASP A 266 -0.30 -23.19 5.12
CA ASP A 266 -0.60 -23.24 6.55
C ASP A 266 -2.08 -22.96 6.83
N MET A 267 -2.64 -21.93 6.19
CA MET A 267 -4.07 -21.59 6.29
C MET A 267 -5.00 -22.69 5.74
N ALA A 268 -4.57 -23.44 4.72
CA ALA A 268 -5.38 -24.47 4.08
C ALA A 268 -5.24 -25.86 4.72
N TYR A 269 -4.06 -26.22 5.25
CA TYR A 269 -3.70 -27.59 5.62
C TYR A 269 -3.16 -27.75 7.04
N SER A 270 -2.59 -26.71 7.66
CA SER A 270 -2.00 -26.83 9.00
C SER A 270 -3.07 -26.85 10.08
N LYS A 271 -3.05 -27.87 10.95
CA LYS A 271 -3.93 -27.93 12.12
C LYS A 271 -3.52 -27.00 13.25
N GLU A 272 -2.30 -26.45 13.20
CA GLU A 272 -1.71 -25.62 14.25
C GLU A 272 -2.02 -24.12 14.05
N VAL A 273 -2.38 -23.72 12.84
CA VAL A 273 -2.70 -22.32 12.49
C VAL A 273 -4.20 -22.11 12.50
N SER A 274 -4.69 -21.14 13.28
CA SER A 274 -6.10 -20.74 13.29
C SER A 274 -6.40 -19.83 12.09
N THR A 275 -6.82 -20.44 10.97
CA THR A 275 -7.16 -19.75 9.72
C THR A 275 -8.23 -18.67 9.94
N LYS A 276 -9.22 -18.96 10.78
CA LYS A 276 -10.34 -18.04 11.06
C LYS A 276 -9.88 -16.81 11.83
N ASP A 277 -8.92 -16.95 12.76
CA ASP A 277 -8.36 -15.81 13.48
C ASP A 277 -7.51 -14.92 12.56
N LEU A 278 -6.72 -15.51 11.67
CA LEU A 278 -5.96 -14.75 10.66
C LEU A 278 -6.90 -13.95 9.73
N LEU A 279 -7.95 -14.60 9.22
CA LEU A 279 -8.96 -13.94 8.38
C LEU A 279 -9.73 -12.85 9.14
N LYS A 280 -9.94 -13.02 10.45
CA LYS A 280 -10.52 -11.99 11.31
C LYS A 280 -9.59 -10.78 11.46
N THR A 281 -8.28 -10.96 11.59
CA THR A 281 -7.33 -9.83 11.58
C THR A 281 -7.39 -9.05 10.27
N VAL A 282 -7.43 -9.74 9.13
CA VAL A 282 -7.60 -9.10 7.82
C VAL A 282 -8.93 -8.34 7.76
N GLN A 283 -10.00 -8.93 8.28
CA GLN A 283 -11.31 -8.29 8.33
C GLN A 283 -11.29 -6.98 9.12
N GLU A 284 -10.66 -6.95 10.29
CA GLU A 284 -10.57 -5.74 11.11
C GLU A 284 -9.89 -4.60 10.33
N VAL A 285 -8.83 -4.90 9.57
CA VAL A 285 -8.16 -3.92 8.71
C VAL A 285 -9.07 -3.42 7.58
N VAL A 286 -9.83 -4.32 6.95
CA VAL A 286 -10.80 -3.97 5.88
C VAL A 286 -11.97 -3.13 6.43
N GLU A 287 -12.51 -3.47 7.60
CA GLU A 287 -13.55 -2.70 8.28
C GLU A 287 -13.05 -1.28 8.65
N LEU A 288 -11.79 -1.17 9.08
CA LEU A 288 -11.15 0.12 9.34
C LEU A 288 -11.04 0.96 8.07
N ARG A 289 -10.72 0.35 6.91
CA ARG A 289 -10.71 1.04 5.62
C ARG A 289 -12.11 1.57 5.26
N LEU A 290 -13.13 0.71 5.31
CA LEU A 290 -14.51 1.11 5.03
C LEU A 290 -14.97 2.25 5.93
N LYS A 291 -14.60 2.20 7.22
CA LYS A 291 -14.88 3.28 8.16
C LYS A 291 -14.14 4.57 7.79
N SER A 292 -12.88 4.49 7.40
CA SER A 292 -12.10 5.65 6.95
C SER A 292 -12.74 6.32 5.73
N ILE A 293 -13.07 5.56 4.68
CA ILE A 293 -13.78 6.06 3.48
C ILE A 293 -15.09 6.76 3.86
N ARG A 294 -15.91 6.11 4.71
CA ARG A 294 -17.23 6.66 5.11
C ARG A 294 -17.13 7.90 5.99
N THR A 295 -16.16 7.93 6.89
CA THR A 295 -16.01 9.04 7.86
C THR A 295 -15.09 10.15 7.37
N LYS A 296 -14.37 9.93 6.27
CA LYS A 296 -13.32 10.83 5.73
C LYS A 296 -12.29 11.20 6.78
N LYS A 297 -11.91 10.22 7.61
CA LYS A 297 -10.96 10.38 8.70
C LYS A 297 -9.87 9.34 8.61
N ASP A 298 -8.64 9.81 8.71
CA ASP A 298 -7.49 8.95 8.81
C ASP A 298 -7.39 8.37 10.22
N LYS A 299 -6.93 7.13 10.28
CA LYS A 299 -6.58 6.46 11.52
C LYS A 299 -5.10 6.16 11.49
N LYS A 300 -4.45 6.27 12.64
CA LYS A 300 -3.10 5.75 12.81
C LYS A 300 -3.18 4.21 12.71
N LEU A 301 -2.50 3.66 11.71
CA LEU A 301 -2.45 2.24 11.40
C LEU A 301 -1.00 1.79 11.37
N PHE A 302 -0.78 0.50 11.60
CA PHE A 302 0.51 -0.15 11.35
C PHE A 302 0.80 -0.23 9.85
N TYR A 303 2.07 -0.38 9.46
CA TYR A 303 2.49 -0.35 8.07
C TYR A 303 1.88 -1.46 7.21
N ASP A 304 1.70 -2.66 7.75
CA ASP A 304 1.00 -3.76 7.10
C ASP A 304 -0.46 -3.41 6.79
N ALA A 305 -1.18 -2.81 7.76
CA ALA A 305 -2.54 -2.35 7.56
C ALA A 305 -2.64 -1.20 6.55
N LEU A 306 -1.66 -0.29 6.51
CA LEU A 306 -1.57 0.77 5.50
C LEU A 306 -1.36 0.21 4.09
N LEU A 307 -0.51 -0.80 3.94
CA LEU A 307 -0.32 -1.47 2.65
C LEU A 307 -1.59 -2.17 2.19
N VAL A 308 -2.32 -2.85 3.09
CA VAL A 308 -3.64 -3.41 2.76
C VAL A 308 -4.60 -2.30 2.30
N HIS A 309 -4.55 -1.11 2.91
CA HIS A 309 -5.37 0.02 2.47
C HIS A 309 -4.97 0.54 1.08
N GLY A 310 -3.67 0.63 0.79
CA GLY A 310 -3.13 0.99 -0.52
C GLY A 310 -3.54 -0.01 -1.61
N ILE A 311 -3.28 -1.30 -1.38
CA ILE A 311 -3.64 -2.41 -2.27
C ILE A 311 -5.14 -2.41 -2.58
N LEU A 312 -6.00 -2.28 -1.56
CA LEU A 312 -7.45 -2.22 -1.77
C LEU A 312 -7.88 -0.93 -2.48
N SER A 313 -7.20 0.19 -2.24
CA SER A 313 -7.43 1.44 -2.97
C SER A 313 -7.09 1.28 -4.46
N ASP A 314 -6.01 0.59 -4.80
CA ASP A 314 -5.64 0.28 -6.18
C ASP A 314 -6.65 -0.66 -6.84
N LEU A 315 -7.04 -1.73 -6.16
CA LEU A 315 -8.03 -2.68 -6.67
C LEU A 315 -9.40 -2.01 -6.84
N ASP A 316 -9.85 -1.16 -5.91
CA ASP A 316 -11.08 -0.39 -6.05
C ASP A 316 -11.02 0.54 -7.27
N HIS A 317 -9.87 1.20 -7.50
CA HIS A 317 -9.67 2.05 -8.68
C HIS A 317 -9.74 1.25 -9.99
N ILE A 318 -9.06 0.10 -10.05
CA ILE A 318 -9.05 -0.79 -11.22
C ILE A 318 -10.48 -1.29 -11.53
N TYR A 319 -11.25 -1.61 -10.50
CA TYR A 319 -12.63 -2.09 -10.65
C TYR A 319 -13.67 -0.96 -10.76
N SER A 320 -13.30 0.30 -10.51
CA SER A 320 -14.23 1.43 -10.59
C SER A 320 -14.79 1.68 -11.99
N THR A 321 -14.07 1.26 -13.04
CA THR A 321 -14.49 1.37 -14.45
C THR A 321 -15.33 0.20 -14.93
N TYR A 322 -15.53 -0.84 -14.11
CA TYR A 322 -16.19 -2.08 -14.50
C TYR A 322 -17.37 -2.40 -13.59
N ASN A 323 -18.38 -3.12 -14.11
CA ASN A 323 -19.55 -3.51 -13.32
C ASN A 323 -19.15 -4.42 -12.15
N SER A 324 -19.83 -4.27 -11.01
CA SER A 324 -19.68 -5.09 -9.79
C SER A 324 -20.16 -6.55 -9.95
N GLU A 325 -20.60 -6.93 -11.15
CA GLU A 325 -21.21 -8.22 -11.47
C GLU A 325 -20.35 -9.43 -11.07
N PRO A 326 -19.02 -9.49 -11.32
CA PRO A 326 -18.23 -10.68 -10.99
C PRO A 326 -18.22 -11.00 -9.48
N PHE A 327 -18.12 -9.98 -8.63
CA PHE A 327 -18.12 -10.17 -7.18
C PHE A 327 -19.51 -10.49 -6.64
N ALA A 328 -20.56 -9.88 -7.22
CA ALA A 328 -21.94 -10.16 -6.85
C ALA A 328 -22.34 -11.60 -7.21
N ASP A 329 -21.99 -12.06 -8.41
CA ASP A 329 -22.23 -13.42 -8.87
C ASP A 329 -21.49 -14.43 -7.99
N PHE A 330 -20.21 -14.20 -7.73
CA PHE A 330 -19.43 -15.03 -6.81
C PHE A 330 -20.07 -15.12 -5.43
N TYR A 331 -20.48 -13.98 -4.87
CA TYR A 331 -21.08 -13.95 -3.53
C TYR A 331 -22.38 -14.77 -3.48
N HIS A 332 -23.21 -14.69 -4.52
CA HIS A 332 -24.42 -15.50 -4.61
C HIS A 332 -24.11 -17.02 -4.65
N LYS A 333 -23.07 -17.41 -5.40
CA LYS A 333 -22.61 -18.80 -5.46
C LYS A 333 -22.00 -19.27 -4.14
N PHE A 334 -21.24 -18.41 -3.49
CA PHE A 334 -20.64 -18.64 -2.18
C PHE A 334 -21.70 -18.88 -1.09
N LEU A 335 -22.74 -18.04 -1.01
CA LEU A 335 -23.86 -18.23 -0.08
C LEU A 335 -24.60 -19.56 -0.31
N SER A 336 -24.80 -19.91 -1.58
CA SER A 336 -25.43 -21.19 -1.95
C SER A 336 -24.57 -22.40 -1.56
N TRP A 337 -23.24 -22.28 -1.68
CA TRP A 337 -22.30 -23.30 -1.21
C TRP A 337 -22.36 -23.47 0.32
N ILE A 338 -22.36 -22.38 1.09
CA ILE A 338 -22.46 -22.45 2.56
C ILE A 338 -23.72 -23.20 3.01
N GLY A 339 -24.87 -22.87 2.40
CA GLY A 339 -26.17 -23.34 2.85
C GLY A 339 -26.56 -24.75 2.37
N ALA A 340 -26.00 -25.24 1.27
CA ALA A 340 -26.47 -26.50 0.68
C ALA A 340 -25.37 -27.42 0.11
N ASP A 341 -24.09 -27.01 0.07
CA ASP A 341 -22.95 -27.75 -0.51
C ASP A 341 -23.19 -28.25 -1.96
N LYS A 342 -24.18 -27.69 -2.67
CA LYS A 342 -24.58 -28.10 -4.03
C LYS A 342 -23.72 -27.46 -5.13
N ILE A 343 -22.96 -26.42 -4.78
CA ILE A 343 -22.13 -25.68 -5.73
C ILE A 343 -20.68 -26.12 -5.58
N ARG A 344 -20.02 -26.32 -6.73
CA ARG A 344 -18.57 -26.54 -6.83
C ARG A 344 -17.83 -25.22 -6.65
N LEU A 345 -17.58 -24.85 -5.40
CA LEU A 345 -16.97 -23.55 -5.06
C LEU A 345 -15.56 -23.40 -5.64
N ASP A 346 -14.81 -24.49 -5.79
CA ASP A 346 -13.49 -24.53 -6.44
C ASP A 346 -13.52 -23.88 -7.83
N LYS A 347 -14.53 -24.19 -8.64
CA LYS A 347 -14.72 -23.61 -9.96
C LYS A 347 -15.01 -22.11 -9.88
N GLU A 348 -15.88 -21.70 -8.97
CA GLU A 348 -16.29 -20.30 -8.84
C GLU A 348 -15.15 -19.42 -8.34
N ILE A 349 -14.31 -19.93 -7.42
CA ILE A 349 -13.08 -19.27 -6.98
C ILE A 349 -12.12 -19.05 -8.15
N ARG A 350 -11.88 -20.09 -8.97
CA ARG A 350 -11.02 -20.00 -10.16
C ARG A 350 -11.53 -18.96 -11.17
N LEU A 351 -12.84 -18.89 -11.38
CA LEU A 351 -13.44 -17.91 -12.28
C LEU A 351 -13.18 -16.46 -11.81
N VAL A 352 -13.36 -16.19 -10.51
CA VAL A 352 -13.08 -14.85 -9.96
C VAL A 352 -11.60 -14.52 -10.03
N ILE A 353 -10.74 -15.48 -9.67
CA ILE A 353 -9.29 -15.28 -9.68
C ILE A 353 -8.78 -14.99 -11.11
N HIS A 354 -9.26 -15.72 -12.12
CA HIS A 354 -8.94 -15.41 -13.52
C HIS A 354 -9.56 -14.11 -14.01
N ASP A 355 -10.73 -13.70 -13.50
CA ASP A 355 -11.26 -12.37 -13.80
C ASP A 355 -10.35 -11.27 -13.26
N ILE A 356 -9.91 -11.39 -12.00
CA ILE A 356 -8.94 -10.48 -11.37
C ILE A 356 -7.67 -10.42 -12.20
N GLU A 357 -7.08 -11.56 -12.52
CA GLU A 357 -5.87 -11.64 -13.35
C GLU A 357 -6.09 -10.92 -14.70
N ARG A 358 -7.15 -11.27 -15.42
CA ARG A 358 -7.49 -10.64 -16.71
C ARG A 358 -7.64 -9.13 -16.58
N LYS A 359 -8.26 -8.65 -15.49
CA LYS A 359 -8.41 -7.21 -15.25
C LYS A 359 -7.06 -6.55 -15.00
N LEU A 360 -6.20 -7.15 -14.18
CA LEU A 360 -4.85 -6.65 -13.94
C LEU A 360 -4.04 -6.51 -15.24
N TRP A 361 -4.20 -7.43 -16.20
CA TRP A 361 -3.56 -7.33 -17.52
C TRP A 361 -4.11 -6.23 -18.44
N THR A 362 -5.30 -5.69 -18.17
CA THR A 362 -5.87 -4.58 -18.95
C THR A 362 -5.50 -3.19 -18.41
N VAL A 363 -4.87 -3.16 -17.24
CA VAL A 363 -4.50 -1.93 -16.54
C VAL A 363 -3.15 -1.44 -17.07
N PRO A 364 -2.91 -0.11 -17.14
CA PRO A 364 -1.60 0.44 -17.44
C PRO A 364 -0.47 -0.17 -16.59
N ASP A 365 0.67 -0.47 -17.22
CA ASP A 365 1.81 -1.15 -16.59
C ASP A 365 2.30 -0.47 -15.30
N ASP A 366 2.17 0.86 -15.20
CA ASP A 366 2.56 1.62 -14.02
C ASP A 366 1.70 1.29 -12.79
N LEU A 367 0.40 1.11 -12.95
CA LEU A 367 -0.48 0.72 -11.83
C LEU A 367 -0.29 -0.76 -11.46
N LEU A 368 -0.02 -1.63 -12.43
CA LEU A 368 0.29 -3.04 -12.16
C LEU A 368 1.60 -3.17 -11.38
N PHE A 369 2.65 -2.44 -11.78
CA PHE A 369 3.94 -2.40 -11.10
C PHE A 369 3.80 -1.95 -9.64
N LYS A 370 3.03 -0.87 -9.40
CA LYS A 370 2.72 -0.38 -8.05
C LYS A 370 2.07 -1.45 -7.18
N LEU A 371 1.00 -2.08 -7.68
CA LEU A 371 0.29 -3.12 -6.96
C LEU A 371 1.21 -4.30 -6.60
N ILE A 372 2.06 -4.74 -7.53
CA ILE A 372 3.03 -5.82 -7.29
C ILE A 372 4.01 -5.43 -6.17
N ASN A 373 4.55 -4.20 -6.19
CA ASN A 373 5.48 -3.75 -5.15
C ASN A 373 4.83 -3.66 -3.78
N GLU A 374 3.60 -3.15 -3.70
CA GLU A 374 2.87 -3.05 -2.45
C GLU A 374 2.54 -4.42 -1.87
N VAL A 375 2.08 -5.36 -2.72
CA VAL A 375 1.85 -6.76 -2.29
C VAL A 375 3.15 -7.40 -1.85
N LYS A 376 4.24 -7.21 -2.59
CA LYS A 376 5.55 -7.75 -2.23
C LYS A 376 5.99 -7.25 -0.86
N VAL A 377 5.96 -5.94 -0.63
CA VAL A 377 6.36 -5.35 0.67
C VAL A 377 5.43 -5.81 1.80
N PHE A 378 4.13 -5.93 1.54
CA PHE A 378 3.18 -6.48 2.52
C PHE A 378 3.55 -7.92 2.93
N LEU A 379 3.87 -8.77 1.98
CA LEU A 379 4.27 -10.16 2.25
C LEU A 379 5.59 -10.21 3.03
N GLU A 380 6.57 -9.40 2.63
CA GLU A 380 7.86 -9.34 3.33
C GLU A 380 7.71 -8.90 4.79
N LEU A 381 6.87 -7.90 5.10
CA LEU A 381 6.56 -7.47 6.48
C LEU A 381 5.82 -8.54 7.30
N THR A 382 5.07 -9.40 6.61
CA THR A 382 4.31 -10.48 7.23
C THR A 382 5.21 -11.65 7.62
N VAL A 383 6.26 -11.91 6.83
CA VAL A 383 7.15 -13.07 6.99
C VAL A 383 8.40 -12.73 7.81
N ASP A 384 8.99 -11.55 7.59
CA ASP A 384 10.22 -11.13 8.25
C ASP A 384 10.13 -9.65 8.67
N PRO A 385 9.73 -9.36 9.92
CA PRO A 385 9.43 -8.02 10.40
C PRO A 385 10.70 -7.24 10.75
N VAL A 386 11.54 -6.93 9.77
CA VAL A 386 12.73 -6.08 9.99
C VAL A 386 12.33 -4.63 10.32
N SER A 387 11.13 -4.20 9.93
CA SER A 387 10.67 -2.80 9.99
C SER A 387 9.35 -2.60 10.76
N ARG A 388 8.99 -3.50 11.71
CA ARG A 388 7.86 -3.26 12.62
C ARG A 388 8.22 -2.25 13.70
N ASN A 389 8.20 -0.96 13.36
CA ASN A 389 7.82 0.18 14.22
C ASN A 389 7.96 1.52 13.49
#